data_AF-A0A4Y1ZXC5-F1
#
_entry.id   AF-A0A4Y1ZXC5-F1
#
_cell.length_a   1.000
_cell.length_b   1.000
_cell.length_c   1.000
_cell.angle_alpha   90.00
_cell.angle_beta   90.00
_cell.angle_gamma   90.00
#
_symmetry.space_group_name_H-M   'P 1'
#
loop_
_entity.id
_entity.type
_entity.pdbx_description
1 polymer ?
#
loop_
_entity_poly.entity_id
_entity_poly.type
_entity_poly.pdbx_seq_one_letter_code
_entity_poly.pdbx_strand_id
1 'polypeptide(L)'
;MVEEVSIDDAVDKVTYSIIQAADMAIPKTSGKIPKIWKPWWNEECRIFNKQQKKAWDKFRRYPTTSNLIDFKLAKATFRRVKRTSQRKSWQAFISTITNQISSKKLWDKIRRLSGRYSDNTSVSFFKSQWAGYNRC
;
A
#
# COMPACT_ATOMS: atom_id res chain seq x y z
N MET A 1 21.85 -19.95 -53.81
CA MET A 1 21.27 -18.59 -53.75
C MET A 1 20.98 -18.33 -52.29
N VAL A 2 21.71 -17.41 -51.66
CA VAL A 2 21.48 -17.05 -50.25
C VAL A 2 20.26 -16.14 -50.24
N GLU A 3 19.19 -16.53 -49.55
CA GLU A 3 18.03 -15.66 -49.35
C GLU A 3 18.51 -14.46 -48.53
N GLU A 4 18.57 -13.28 -49.13
CA GLU A 4 18.73 -12.03 -48.40
C GLU A 4 17.45 -11.82 -47.60
N VAL A 5 17.47 -12.25 -46.35
CA VAL A 5 16.42 -11.93 -45.39
C VAL A 5 16.46 -10.43 -45.18
N SER A 6 15.35 -9.75 -45.46
CA SER A 6 15.22 -8.32 -45.20
C SER A 6 15.59 -8.03 -43.75
N ILE A 7 16.34 -6.95 -43.51
CA ILE A 7 16.69 -6.53 -42.15
C ILE A 7 15.43 -6.37 -41.29
N ASP A 8 14.34 -5.90 -41.91
CA ASP A 8 13.04 -5.76 -41.25
C ASP A 8 12.49 -7.12 -40.77
N ASP A 9 12.60 -8.17 -41.58
CA ASP A 9 12.13 -9.52 -41.21
C ASP A 9 12.93 -10.11 -40.04
N ALA A 10 14.23 -9.81 -39.99
CA ALA A 10 15.09 -10.23 -38.88
C ALA A 10 14.73 -9.50 -37.58
N VAL A 11 14.47 -8.19 -37.66
CA VAL A 11 14.04 -7.37 -36.52
C VAL A 11 12.68 -7.83 -35.99
N ASP A 12 11.74 -8.14 -36.88
CA ASP A 12 10.40 -8.62 -36.50
C ASP A 12 10.46 -9.96 -35.77
N LYS A 13 11.27 -10.91 -36.26
CA LYS A 13 11.45 -12.21 -35.62
C LYS A 13 12.03 -12.09 -34.21
N VAL A 14 13.02 -11.23 -34.03
CA VAL A 14 13.63 -10.99 -32.71
C VAL A 14 12.63 -10.32 -31.77
N THR A 15 11.93 -9.29 -32.25
CA THR A 15 10.94 -8.54 -31.46
C THR A 15 9.78 -9.45 -31.02
N TYR A 16 9.27 -10.26 -31.95
CA TYR A 16 8.23 -11.24 -31.66
C TYR A 16 8.68 -12.26 -30.60
N SER A 17 9.90 -12.79 -30.72
CA SER A 17 10.45 -13.75 -29.76
C SER A 17 10.57 -13.17 -28.36
N ILE A 18 11.00 -11.90 -28.24
CA ILE A 18 11.09 -11.20 -26.96
C ILE A 18 9.70 -11.01 -26.34
N ILE A 19 8.72 -10.57 -27.14
CA ILE A 19 7.34 -10.37 -26.66
C ILE A 19 6.71 -11.69 -26.22
N GLN A 20 6.88 -12.77 -26.99
CA GLN A 20 6.37 -14.09 -26.62
C GLN A 20 7.00 -14.61 -25.33
N ALA A 21 8.32 -14.49 -25.19
CA ALA A 21 9.01 -14.87 -23.96
C ALA A 21 8.51 -14.05 -22.76
N ALA A 22 8.30 -12.74 -22.94
CA ALA A 22 7.75 -11.88 -21.90
C ALA A 22 6.31 -12.25 -21.52
N ASP A 23 5.45 -12.53 -22.50
CA ASP A 23 4.06 -12.92 -22.28
C ASP A 23 3.93 -14.27 -21.57
N MET A 24 4.85 -15.19 -21.83
CA MET A 24 4.92 -16.49 -21.14
C MET A 24 5.51 -16.38 -19.73
N ALA A 25 6.55 -15.56 -19.55
CA ALA A 25 7.27 -15.47 -18.29
C ALA A 25 6.65 -14.50 -17.27
N ILE A 26 5.94 -13.47 -17.74
CA ILE A 26 5.40 -12.38 -16.92
C ILE A 26 3.87 -12.45 -16.94
N PRO A 27 3.24 -12.98 -15.88
CA PRO A 27 1.78 -12.98 -15.78
C PRO A 27 1.22 -11.55 -15.87
N LYS A 28 0.36 -11.32 -16.86
CA LYS A 28 -0.35 -10.05 -17.01
C LYS A 28 -1.30 -9.86 -15.83
N THR A 29 -1.05 -8.83 -15.03
CA THR A 29 -2.00 -8.43 -13.98
C THR A 29 -3.09 -7.55 -14.60
N SER A 30 -4.32 -7.63 -14.07
CA SER A 30 -5.48 -6.90 -14.60
C SER A 30 -5.37 -5.36 -14.49
N GLY A 31 -4.27 -4.82 -13.96
CA GLY A 31 -4.06 -3.40 -13.65
C GLY A 31 -4.98 -2.84 -12.56
N LYS A 32 -6.05 -3.56 -12.20
CA LYS A 32 -7.06 -3.17 -11.22
C LYS A 32 -6.57 -3.50 -9.81
N ILE A 33 -5.67 -2.68 -9.27
CA ILE A 33 -5.28 -2.78 -7.86
C ILE A 33 -6.44 -2.24 -7.02
N PRO A 34 -7.09 -3.08 -6.20
CA PRO A 34 -8.15 -2.61 -5.36
C PRO A 34 -7.63 -1.62 -4.32
N LYS A 35 -8.31 -0.49 -4.19
CA LYS A 35 -7.97 0.51 -3.18
C LYS A 35 -8.25 -0.08 -1.79
N ILE A 36 -7.20 -0.52 -1.10
CA ILE A 36 -7.32 -0.98 0.29
C ILE A 36 -7.71 0.23 1.14
N TRP A 37 -8.97 0.28 1.51
CA TRP A 37 -9.48 1.34 2.37
C TRP A 37 -8.95 1.15 3.80
N LYS A 38 -8.38 2.23 4.37
CA LYS A 38 -7.85 2.26 5.74
C LYS A 38 -8.80 3.10 6.59
N PRO A 39 -9.71 2.50 7.37
CA PRO A 39 -10.70 3.25 8.17
C PRO A 39 -10.07 4.20 9.19
N TRP A 40 -8.84 3.91 9.62
CA TRP A 40 -8.07 4.73 10.55
C TRP A 40 -7.32 5.90 9.89
N TRP A 41 -7.35 6.00 8.56
CA TRP A 41 -6.68 7.09 7.84
C TRP A 41 -7.56 8.34 7.81
N ASN A 42 -7.27 9.29 8.70
CA ASN A 42 -8.00 10.54 8.85
C ASN A 42 -7.17 11.76 8.39
N GLU A 43 -7.78 12.95 8.39
CA GLU A 43 -7.11 14.19 7.96
C GLU A 43 -5.91 14.53 8.86
N GLU A 44 -6.00 14.25 10.16
CA GLU A 44 -4.89 14.39 11.11
C GLU A 44 -3.67 13.56 10.67
N CYS A 45 -3.87 12.27 10.32
CA CYS A 45 -2.81 11.43 9.77
C CYS A 45 -2.23 12.01 8.49
N ARG A 46 -3.05 12.61 7.62
CA ARG A 46 -2.60 13.23 6.37
C ARG A 46 -1.70 14.44 6.64
N ILE A 47 -2.10 15.31 7.57
CA ILE A 47 -1.34 16.51 7.97
C ILE A 47 0.03 16.11 8.53
N PHE A 48 0.06 15.24 9.55
CA PHE A 48 1.32 14.84 10.18
C PHE A 48 2.21 13.99 9.26
N ASN A 49 1.65 13.18 8.37
CA ASN A 49 2.43 12.49 7.33
C ASN A 49 3.09 13.49 6.37
N LYS A 50 2.37 14.55 5.96
CA LYS A 50 2.92 15.63 5.12
C LYS A 50 4.04 16.37 5.84
N GLN A 51 3.88 16.66 7.13
CA GLN A 51 4.93 17.29 7.95
C GLN A 51 6.18 16.40 8.08
N GLN A 52 6.00 15.11 8.36
CA GLN A 52 7.09 14.14 8.40
C GLN A 52 7.87 14.09 7.08
N LYS A 53 7.16 14.02 5.94
CA LYS A 53 7.78 14.02 4.61
C LYS A 53 8.56 15.31 4.34
N LYS A 54 7.99 16.47 4.67
CA LYS A 54 8.68 17.77 4.55
C LYS A 54 9.97 17.80 5.37
N ALA A 55 9.92 17.35 6.63
CA ALA A 55 11.10 17.30 7.49
C ALA A 55 12.16 16.31 6.97
N TRP A 56 11.73 15.15 6.45
CA TRP A 56 12.60 14.20 5.78
C TRP A 56 13.28 14.81 4.55
N ASP A 57 12.52 15.46 3.66
CA ASP A 57 13.07 16.07 2.46
C ASP A 57 14.07 17.18 2.79
N LYS A 58 13.81 17.97 3.84
CA LYS A 58 14.75 18.99 4.34
C LYS A 58 16.05 18.35 4.83
N PHE A 59 15.96 17.33 5.70
CA PHE A 59 17.13 16.61 6.21
C PHE A 59 17.91 15.90 5.09
N ARG A 60 17.21 15.27 4.15
CA ARG A 60 17.81 14.56 3.02
C ARG A 60 18.59 15.50 2.10
N ARG A 61 18.09 16.72 1.85
CA ARG A 61 18.79 17.74 1.06
C ARG A 61 19.92 18.40 1.85
N TYR A 62 19.71 18.64 3.14
CA TYR A 62 20.63 19.38 4.02
C TYR A 62 20.83 18.59 5.33
N PRO A 63 21.81 17.66 5.37
CA PRO A 63 21.99 16.72 6.47
C PRO A 63 22.70 17.37 7.67
N THR A 64 22.01 18.31 8.34
CA THR A 64 22.49 18.95 9.58
C THR A 64 21.88 18.29 10.82
N THR A 65 22.54 18.43 11.98
CA THR A 65 22.05 17.89 13.25
C THR A 65 20.69 18.45 13.64
N SER A 66 20.47 19.76 13.44
CA SER A 66 19.17 20.39 13.67
C SER A 66 18.07 19.79 12.80
N ASN A 67 18.32 19.60 11.50
CA ASN A 67 17.35 18.98 10.60
C ASN A 67 17.06 17.51 10.95
N LEU A 68 18.06 16.78 11.46
CA LEU A 68 17.87 15.42 11.96
C LEU A 68 16.97 15.38 13.19
N ILE A 69 17.13 16.32 14.13
CA ILE A 69 16.30 16.46 15.32
C ILE A 69 14.85 16.75 14.91
N ASP A 70 14.64 17.71 14.01
CA ASP A 70 13.32 18.07 13.48
C ASP A 70 12.62 16.87 12.83
N PHE A 71 13.36 16.12 12.00
CA PHE A 71 12.82 14.91 11.37
C PHE A 71 12.47 13.83 12.39
N LYS A 72 13.34 13.58 13.39
CA LYS A 72 13.06 12.62 14.46
C LYS A 72 11.81 12.99 15.24
N LEU A 73 11.64 14.27 15.56
CA LEU A 73 10.45 14.79 16.23
C LEU A 73 9.20 14.57 15.37
N ALA A 74 9.20 15.00 14.11
CA ALA A 74 8.08 14.83 13.18
C ALA A 74 7.73 13.34 12.95
N LYS A 75 8.75 12.47 12.96
CA LYS A 75 8.56 11.01 12.86
C LYS A 75 7.93 10.44 14.12
N ALA A 76 8.31 10.90 15.31
CA ALA A 76 7.72 10.47 16.57
C ALA A 76 6.26 10.94 16.71
N THR A 77 5.96 12.19 16.34
CA THR A 77 4.60 12.74 16.37
C THR A 77 3.67 12.01 15.41
N PHE A 78 4.08 11.79 14.15
CA PHE A 78 3.30 11.01 13.19
C PHE A 78 3.05 9.58 13.68
N ARG A 79 4.05 8.92 14.27
CA ARG A 79 3.89 7.58 14.87
C ARG A 79 2.83 7.58 15.99
N ARG A 80 2.81 8.60 16.85
CA ARG A 80 1.80 8.74 17.90
C ARG A 80 0.41 8.91 17.31
N VAL A 81 0.22 9.86 16.41
CA VAL A 81 -1.07 10.13 15.73
C VAL A 81 -1.59 8.88 15.04
N LYS A 82 -0.74 8.22 14.24
CA LYS A 82 -1.11 6.98 13.54
C LYS A 82 -1.62 5.90 14.51
N ARG A 83 -0.91 5.64 15.61
CA ARG A 83 -1.34 4.64 16.61
C ARG A 83 -2.63 5.03 17.29
N THR A 84 -2.80 6.32 17.62
CA THR A 84 -4.04 6.83 18.22
C THR A 84 -5.23 6.66 17.27
N SER A 85 -5.09 7.01 15.99
CA SER A 85 -6.15 6.85 15.00
C SER A 85 -6.48 5.38 14.74
N GLN A 86 -5.47 4.51 14.69
CA GLN A 86 -5.67 3.05 14.61
C GLN A 86 -6.48 2.53 15.80
N ARG A 87 -6.11 2.93 17.02
CA ARG A 87 -6.82 2.53 18.25
C ARG A 87 -8.26 3.04 18.27
N LYS A 88 -8.49 4.33 17.96
CA LYS A 88 -9.83 4.93 17.93
C LYS A 88 -10.72 4.24 16.90
N SER A 89 -10.19 4.01 15.70
CA SER A 89 -10.91 3.31 14.64
C SER A 89 -11.23 1.86 15.01
N TRP A 90 -10.31 1.19 15.71
CA TRP A 90 -10.54 -0.15 16.24
C TRP A 90 -11.65 -0.17 17.29
N GLN A 91 -11.60 0.74 18.27
CA GLN A 91 -12.63 0.88 19.29
C GLN A 91 -14.01 1.16 18.68
N ALA A 92 -14.07 2.08 17.71
CA ALA A 92 -15.29 2.39 16.97
C ALA A 92 -15.79 1.19 16.16
N PHE A 93 -14.90 0.38 15.58
CA PHE A 93 -15.31 -0.84 14.89
C PHE A 93 -15.90 -1.86 15.87
N ILE A 94 -15.24 -2.11 16.99
CA ILE A 94 -15.70 -3.06 18.02
C ILE A 94 -17.02 -2.61 18.63
N SER A 95 -17.24 -1.31 18.87
CA SER A 95 -18.51 -0.82 19.41
C SER A 95 -19.70 -1.09 18.47
N THR A 96 -19.46 -1.28 17.17
CA THR A 96 -20.53 -1.70 16.24
C THR A 96 -20.91 -3.19 16.37
N ILE A 97 -20.16 -4.00 17.12
CA ILE A 97 -20.46 -5.42 17.35
C ILE A 97 -21.30 -5.51 18.63
N THR A 98 -22.61 -5.40 18.48
CA THR A 98 -23.57 -5.51 19.59
C THR A 98 -24.31 -6.85 19.55
N ASN A 99 -24.99 -7.21 20.64
CA ASN A 99 -25.84 -8.41 20.73
C ASN A 99 -27.03 -8.41 19.76
N GLN A 100 -27.40 -7.26 19.19
CA GLN A 100 -28.50 -7.11 18.22
C GLN A 100 -28.08 -7.39 16.76
N ILE A 101 -26.82 -7.76 16.51
CA ILE A 101 -26.36 -8.08 15.15
C ILE A 101 -26.77 -9.48 14.73
N SER A 102 -27.25 -9.61 13.49
CA SER A 102 -27.51 -10.93 12.90
C SER A 102 -26.22 -11.72 12.68
N SER A 103 -26.29 -13.05 12.83
CA SER A 103 -25.14 -13.95 12.68
C SER A 103 -24.40 -13.75 11.36
N LYS A 104 -25.11 -13.52 10.25
CA LYS A 104 -24.50 -13.21 8.95
C LYS A 104 -23.62 -11.95 9.00
N LYS A 105 -24.14 -10.85 9.55
CA LYS A 105 -23.41 -9.58 9.66
C LYS A 105 -22.22 -9.70 10.62
N LEU A 106 -22.34 -10.48 11.69
CA LEU A 106 -21.23 -10.78 12.59
C LEU A 106 -20.10 -11.51 11.86
N TRP A 107 -20.43 -12.59 11.16
CA TRP A 107 -19.46 -13.36 10.39
C TRP A 107 -18.84 -12.56 9.24
N ASP A 108 -19.59 -11.66 8.59
CA ASP A 108 -19.04 -10.71 7.62
C ASP A 108 -17.97 -9.81 8.24
N LYS A 109 -18.24 -9.26 9.43
CA LYS A 109 -17.26 -8.44 10.17
C LYS A 109 -16.02 -9.25 10.55
N ILE A 110 -16.18 -10.47 11.09
CA ILE A 110 -15.06 -11.36 11.45
C ILE A 110 -14.21 -11.70 10.21
N ARG A 111 -14.83 -12.00 9.08
CA ARG A 111 -14.10 -12.28 7.83
C ARG A 111 -13.30 -11.07 7.37
N ARG A 112 -13.86 -9.85 7.45
CA ARG A 112 -13.14 -8.59 7.14
C ARG A 112 -11.93 -8.36 8.04
N LEU A 113 -11.99 -8.79 9.30
CA LEU A 113 -10.85 -8.73 10.25
C LEU A 113 -9.76 -9.76 9.94
N SER A 114 -10.15 -10.97 9.55
CA SER A 114 -9.22 -12.07 9.25
C SER A 114 -8.36 -11.80 8.00
N GLY A 115 -8.69 -10.76 7.21
CA GLY A 115 -8.00 -10.46 5.96
C GLY A 115 -8.24 -11.49 4.85
N ARG A 116 -9.19 -12.42 5.04
CA ARG A 116 -9.61 -13.44 4.07
C ARG A 116 -10.81 -13.00 3.22
N TYR A 117 -11.18 -11.72 3.30
CA TYR A 117 -12.28 -11.16 2.53
C TYR A 117 -11.76 -10.75 1.15
N SER A 118 -12.32 -11.35 0.11
CA SER A 118 -11.91 -11.19 -1.30
C SER A 118 -12.33 -9.87 -1.92
N ASP A 119 -13.30 -9.17 -1.32
CA ASP A 119 -13.70 -7.84 -1.76
C ASP A 119 -12.80 -6.78 -1.15
N ASN A 120 -12.65 -5.66 -1.86
CA ASN A 120 -11.78 -4.49 -1.63
C ASN A 120 -11.92 -3.78 -0.27
N THR A 121 -12.58 -4.41 0.70
CA THR A 121 -12.93 -3.94 2.04
C THR A 121 -12.22 -4.78 3.13
N SER A 122 -11.05 -5.36 2.85
CA SER A 122 -10.23 -5.95 3.91
C SER A 122 -9.76 -4.83 4.85
N VAL A 123 -10.16 -4.90 6.12
CA VAL A 123 -9.76 -3.88 7.10
C VAL A 123 -8.49 -4.34 7.80
N SER A 124 -7.33 -3.96 7.26
CA SER A 124 -6.05 -4.28 7.89
C SER A 124 -5.78 -3.35 9.08
N PHE A 125 -6.29 -3.70 10.26
CA PHE A 125 -5.93 -3.03 11.53
C PHE A 125 -4.55 -3.46 12.03
N PHE A 126 -4.19 -4.74 11.84
CA PHE A 126 -3.01 -5.36 12.48
C PHE A 126 -1.81 -5.63 11.57
N LYS A 127 -1.93 -5.56 10.23
CA LYS A 127 -0.81 -5.83 9.29
C LYS A 127 0.14 -4.63 9.07
N SER A 128 0.47 -3.84 10.09
CA SER A 128 1.41 -2.71 9.92
C SER A 128 2.71 -2.81 10.72
N GLN A 129 3.15 -4.04 11.07
CA GLN A 129 4.42 -4.22 11.78
C GLN A 129 5.52 -4.96 10.99
N TRP A 130 5.23 -5.53 9.81
CA TRP A 130 6.23 -6.20 8.97
C TRP A 130 5.99 -5.99 7.47
N ALA A 131 5.79 -4.75 7.05
CA ALA A 131 5.92 -4.35 5.65
C ALA A 131 6.85 -3.14 5.59
N GLY A 132 8.11 -3.37 5.98
CA GLY A 132 9.20 -2.54 5.52
C GLY A 132 9.33 -2.73 4.01
N TYR A 133 9.50 -1.62 3.28
CA TYR A 133 9.87 -1.59 1.87
C TYR A 133 8.98 -2.39 0.90
N ASN A 134 7.98 -1.70 0.34
CA ASN A 134 7.50 -1.81 -1.05
C ASN A 134 6.01 -1.46 -1.13
N ARG A 135 5.76 -0.16 -1.21
CA ARG A 135 4.69 0.42 -2.04
C ARG A 135 4.90 1.94 -2.11
N CYS A 136 5.48 2.34 -3.24
CA CYS A 136 5.98 3.67 -3.63
C CYS A 136 7.20 4.15 -2.84
#